data_AF-X1S2Y9-F1
#
_entry.id   AF-X1S2Y9-F1
#
_cell.length_a   1.000
_cell.length_b   1.000
_cell.length_c   1.000
_cell.angle_alpha   90.00
_cell.angle_beta   90.00
_cell.angle_gamma   90.00
#
_symmetry.space_group_name_H-M   'P 1'
#
loop_
_entity.id
_entity.type
_entity.pdbx_description
1 polymer ?
#
loop_
_entity_poly.entity_id
_entity_poly.type
_entity_poly.pdbx_seq_one_letter_code
_entity_poly.pdbx_strand_id
1 'polypeptide(L)' 'ETGAKLYNNFGNGILWKAFVKRRNVYFFSPNISKPDLYHFYPKSVQLFNEWKKLIEDVEKLHGNTPKAAIIPTSIQLSE' A
#
# COMPACT_ATOMS: atom_id res chain seq x y z
N GLU A 1 27.18 16.57 7.44
CA GLU A 1 26.17 15.55 7.83
C GLU A 1 24.79 16.19 7.93
N THR A 2 24.03 16.28 6.83
CA THR A 2 22.77 17.06 6.79
C THR A 2 21.83 16.51 5.72
N GLY A 3 21.30 15.30 5.93
CA GLY A 3 20.31 14.71 5.02
C GLY A 3 19.41 13.65 5.68
N ALA A 4 19.92 12.97 6.71
CA ALA A 4 19.20 11.88 7.37
C ALA A 4 17.97 12.30 8.21
N LYS A 5 17.79 13.61 8.50
CA LYS A 5 16.68 14.11 9.32
C LYS A 5 15.38 14.42 8.56
N LEU A 6 15.37 14.40 7.22
CA LEU A 6 14.21 14.76 6.41
C LEU A 6 13.39 13.56 5.92
N TYR A 7 13.97 12.36 5.96
CA TYR A 7 13.27 11.15 5.51
C TYR A 7 12.56 10.47 6.67
N ASN A 8 11.24 10.69 6.77
CA ASN A 8 10.37 9.84 7.58
C ASN A 8 9.67 8.84 6.67
N ASN A 9 10.03 7.57 6.81
CA ASN A 9 9.28 6.50 6.17
C ASN A 9 7.84 6.49 6.71
N PHE A 10 6.86 6.79 5.86
CA PHE A 10 5.45 6.80 6.20
C PHE A 10 4.99 5.46 6.81
N GLY A 11 5.57 4.34 6.37
CA GLY A 11 5.30 3.00 6.90
C GLY A 11 5.63 2.85 8.40
N ASN A 12 6.44 3.74 8.98
CA ASN A 12 6.75 3.75 10.41
C ASN A 12 5.78 4.58 11.25
N GLY A 13 4.93 5.40 10.62
CA GLY A 13 4.00 6.30 11.28
C GLY A 13 2.90 5.59 12.07
N ILE A 14 2.46 6.20 13.18
CA ILE A 14 1.39 5.65 14.04
C ILE A 14 0.08 5.50 13.26
N LEU A 15 -0.24 6.47 12.39
CA LEU A 15 -1.43 6.45 11.55
C LEU A 15 -1.43 5.24 10.60
N TRP A 16 -0.29 4.97 9.94
CA TRP A 16 -0.15 3.80 9.08
C TRP A 16 -0.31 2.50 9.85
N LYS A 17 0.38 2.36 11.00
CA LYS A 17 0.28 1.16 11.85
C LYS A 17 -1.15 0.90 12.33
N ALA A 18 -1.89 1.95 12.68
CA ALA A 18 -3.29 1.83 13.07
C ALA A 18 -4.18 1.41 11.88
N PHE A 19 -3.95 1.99 10.69
CA PHE A 19 -4.68 1.68 9.47
C PHE A 19 -4.50 0.21 9.03
N VAL A 20 -3.25 -0.28 8.99
CA VAL A 20 -2.95 -1.63 8.49
C VAL A 20 -3.35 -2.75 9.44
N LYS A 21 -3.47 -2.50 10.76
CA LYS A 21 -3.73 -3.53 11.77
C LYS A 21 -5.04 -4.31 11.56
N ARG A 22 -6.03 -3.69 10.89
CA ARG A 22 -7.38 -4.25 10.72
C ARG A 22 -7.80 -4.37 9.25
N ARG A 23 -6.86 -4.27 8.31
CA ARG A 23 -7.15 -4.21 6.87
C ARG A 23 -6.16 -5.04 6.08
N ASN A 24 -6.65 -5.73 5.06
CA ASN A 24 -5.80 -6.26 4.02
C ASN A 24 -5.37 -5.07 3.14
N VAL A 25 -4.06 -4.84 3.06
CA VAL A 25 -3.50 -3.71 2.31
C VAL A 25 -2.68 -4.24 1.15
N TYR A 26 -3.12 -3.85 -0.04
CA TYR A 26 -2.59 -4.28 -1.31
C TYR A 26 -1.89 -3.13 -2.00
N PHE A 27 -0.68 -3.39 -2.49
CA PHE A 27 0.05 -2.50 -3.37
C PHE A 27 -0.03 -3.07 -4.78
N PHE A 28 -0.32 -2.22 -5.74
CA PHE A 28 -0.21 -2.55 -7.15
C PHE A 28 0.86 -1.71 -7.80
N SER A 29 1.82 -2.36 -8.44
CA SER A 29 2.75 -1.71 -9.35
C SER A 29 3.41 -2.77 -10.24
N PRO A 30 3.37 -2.63 -11.58
CA PRO A 30 4.00 -3.61 -12.46
C PRO A 30 5.53 -3.58 -12.39
N ASN A 31 6.12 -2.54 -11.79
CA ASN A 31 7.54 -2.21 -11.97
C ASN A 31 8.40 -2.36 -10.71
N ILE A 32 7.81 -2.63 -9.53
CA ILE A 32 8.57 -2.76 -8.28
C ILE A 32 8.65 -4.21 -7.82
N SER A 33 9.69 -4.54 -7.07
CA SER A 33 9.87 -5.85 -6.47
C SER A 33 9.37 -5.91 -5.02
N LYS A 34 9.18 -7.13 -4.48
CA LYS A 34 8.87 -7.33 -3.05
C LYS A 34 9.95 -6.75 -2.13
N PRO A 35 11.27 -6.93 -2.41
CA PRO A 35 12.32 -6.23 -1.66
C PRO A 35 12.14 -4.73 -1.59
N ASP A 36 11.82 -4.07 -2.72
CA ASP A 36 11.61 -2.61 -2.76
C ASP A 36 10.44 -2.18 -1.87
N LEU A 37 9.33 -2.93 -1.94
CA LEU A 37 8.17 -2.67 -1.09
C LEU A 37 8.52 -2.87 0.39
N TYR A 38 9.17 -3.97 0.74
CA TYR A 38 9.45 -4.35 2.12
C TYR A 38 10.59 -3.58 2.77
N HIS A 39 11.36 -2.83 1.98
CA HIS A 39 12.26 -1.81 2.52
C HIS A 39 11.48 -0.71 3.26
N PHE A 40 10.26 -0.40 2.81
CA PHE A 40 9.45 0.67 3.38
C PHE A 40 8.24 0.20 4.19
N TYR A 41 7.65 -0.94 3.84
CA TYR A 41 6.40 -1.43 4.41
C TYR A 41 6.57 -2.82 5.06
N PRO A 42 5.76 -3.16 6.08
CA PRO A 42 5.84 -4.46 6.72
C PRO A 42 5.45 -5.61 5.78
N LYS A 43 5.98 -6.82 5.99
CA LYS A 43 5.64 -8.02 5.20
C LYS A 43 4.16 -8.44 5.27
N SER A 44 3.35 -7.78 6.11
CA SER A 44 1.91 -7.96 6.18
C SER A 44 1.16 -7.33 5.00
N VAL A 45 1.79 -6.42 4.25
CA VAL A 45 1.21 -5.90 3.00
C VAL A 45 1.56 -6.82 1.84
N GLN A 46 0.71 -6.83 0.81
CA GLN A 46 0.91 -7.71 -0.36
C GLN A 46 1.09 -6.90 -1.64
N LEU A 47 2.12 -7.26 -2.41
CA LEU A 47 2.40 -6.68 -3.72
C LEU A 47 1.76 -7.52 -4.82
N PHE A 48 1.07 -6.85 -5.73
CA PHE A 48 0.64 -7.38 -7.02
C PHE A 48 1.31 -6.60 -8.15
N ASN A 49 1.97 -7.33 -9.06
CA ASN A 49 2.52 -6.76 -10.29
C ASN A 49 1.55 -6.86 -11.47
N GLU A 50 0.50 -7.68 -11.34
CA GLU A 50 -0.56 -7.86 -12.33
C GLU A 50 -1.90 -7.41 -11.75
N TRP A 51 -2.57 -6.48 -12.44
CA TRP A 51 -3.84 -5.93 -11.98
C TRP A 51 -4.91 -7.00 -11.83
N LYS A 52 -5.00 -7.90 -12.81
CA LYS A 52 -5.97 -9.00 -12.81
C LYS A 52 -5.86 -9.86 -11.55
N LYS A 53 -4.65 -10.20 -11.12
CA LYS A 53 -4.41 -11.00 -9.91
C LYS A 53 -4.84 -10.28 -8.64
N LEU A 54 -4.69 -8.96 -8.58
CA LEU A 54 -5.20 -8.17 -7.46
C LEU A 54 -6.72 -8.24 -7.41
N ILE A 55 -7.39 -8.03 -8.54
CA ILE A 55 -8.86 -8.09 -8.62
C ILE A 55 -9.37 -9.46 -8.22
N GLU A 56 -8.77 -10.54 -8.72
CA GLU A 56 -9.12 -11.92 -8.35
C GLU A 56 -8.97 -12.17 -6.84
N ASP A 57 -7.96 -11.58 -6.18
CA ASP A 57 -7.78 -11.71 -4.72
C ASP A 57 -8.86 -10.93 -3.94
N VAL A 58 -9.20 -9.73 -4.39
CA VAL A 58 -10.27 -8.91 -3.82
C VAL A 58 -11.63 -9.60 -3.96
N GLU A 59 -11.92 -10.18 -5.13
CA GLU A 59 -13.17 -10.91 -5.39
C GLU A 59 -13.31 -12.16 -4.52
N LYS A 60 -12.21 -12.87 -4.24
CA LYS A 60 -12.23 -14.02 -3.31
C LYS A 60 -12.63 -13.63 -1.89
N LEU A 61 -12.26 -12.43 -1.45
CA LEU A 61 -12.53 -11.95 -0.09
C LEU A 61 -13.88 -11.26 0.06
N HIS A 62 -14.34 -10.59 -0.99
CA HIS A 62 -15.50 -9.70 -0.93
C HIS A 62 -16.65 -10.07 -1.88
N GLY A 63 -16.47 -11.12 -2.70
CA GLY A 63 -17.38 -11.51 -3.76
C GLY A 63 -17.21 -10.67 -5.04
N ASN A 64 -18.03 -10.95 -6.05
CA ASN A 64 -17.88 -10.41 -7.40
C ASN A 64 -18.46 -9.00 -7.58
N THR A 65 -19.10 -8.43 -6.55
CA THR A 65 -19.75 -7.10 -6.59
C THR A 65 -19.39 -6.25 -5.37
N PRO A 66 -18.09 -6.02 -5.11
CA PRO A 66 -17.68 -5.24 -3.94
C PRO A 66 -18.12 -3.79 -4.08
N LYS A 67 -18.64 -3.22 -2.99
CA LYS A 67 -18.82 -1.77 -2.90
C LYS A 67 -17.44 -1.14 -2.72
N ALA A 68 -17.03 -0.30 -3.68
CA ALA A 68 -15.73 0.34 -3.68
C ALA A 68 -15.86 1.86 -3.49
N ALA A 69 -14.97 2.44 -2.69
CA ALA A 69 -14.73 3.87 -2.65
C ALA A 69 -13.44 4.16 -3.42
N ILE A 70 -13.51 5.04 -4.42
CA ILE A 70 -12.36 5.49 -5.18
C ILE A 70 -11.98 6.86 -4.67
N ILE A 71 -10.77 6.97 -4.11
CA ILE A 71 -10.20 8.23 -3.68
C ILE A 71 -9.11 8.58 -4.69
N PRO A 72 -9.45 9.33 -5.76
CA PRO A 72 -8.42 9.80 -6.68
C PRO A 72 -7.50 10.74 -5.91
N THR A 73 -6.21 10.45 -5.92
CA THR A 73 -5.21 11.34 -5.34
C THR A 73 -4.57 12.13 -6.49
N SER A 74 -4.79 13.44 -6.53
CA SER A 74 -3.80 14.35 -7.13
C SER A 74 -2.63 14.38 -6.17
N ILE A 75 -1.40 14.30 -6.66
CA ILE A 75 -0.22 14.42 -5.80
C ILE A 75 -0.17 15.85 -5.22
N GLN A 76 -0.82 16.04 -4.07
CA GLN A 76 -0.60 17.14 -3.16
C GLN A 76 -0.53 16.52 -1.77
N LEU A 77 0.53 15.74 -1.55
CA LEU A 77 1.07 15.62 -0.21
C LEU A 77 1.60 17.02 0.12
N SER A 78 0.84 17.79 0.88
CA SER A 78 1.36 19.02 1.48
C SER A 78 2.54 18.62 2.37
N GLU A 79 3.63 19.37 2.27
CA GLU A 79 4.83 19.27 3.12
C GLU A 79 4.49 19.17 4.62
#